data_AF-C3YF49-F1
#
_entry.id   AF-C3YF49-F1
#
_cell.length_a   1.000
_cell.length_b   1.000
_cell.length_c   1.000
_cell.angle_alpha   90.00
_cell.angle_beta   90.00
_cell.angle_gamma   90.00
#
_symmetry.space_group_name_H-M   'P 1'
#
loop_
_entity.id
_entity.type
_entity.pdbx_description
1 polymer ?
#
loop_
_entity_poly.entity_id
_entity_poly.type
_entity_poly.pdbx_seq_one_letter_code
_entity_poly.pdbx_strand_id
1 'polypeptide(L)'
;MASVRVFLLMTACAMFSQEQICRAMVVTGVCAGDTECLESRGDGFCCAPFNPNSAMRVCKPPGQEGELCHVASNIVPYPWEGARKFWRCACAGEMVCVPNHPGAKLGTCA
;
A
#
# COMPACT_ATOMS: atom_id res chain seq x y z
N MET A 1 36.52 29.05 21.36
CA MET A 1 35.51 29.44 20.35
C MET A 1 35.92 28.85 19.01
N ALA A 2 35.20 27.86 18.50
CA ALA A 2 35.52 27.28 17.19
C ALA A 2 35.22 28.30 16.09
N SER A 3 36.17 28.51 15.18
CA SER A 3 36.02 29.45 14.06
C SER A 3 34.90 28.99 13.13
N VAL A 4 34.18 29.93 12.51
CA VAL A 4 33.15 29.67 11.48
C VAL A 4 33.64 28.71 10.39
N ARG A 5 34.95 28.78 10.06
CA ARG A 5 35.59 27.87 9.10
C ARG A 5 35.59 26.41 9.57
N VAL A 6 35.80 26.17 10.88
CA VAL A 6 35.77 24.82 11.46
C VAL A 6 34.36 24.25 11.42
N PHE A 7 33.35 25.06 11.72
CA PHE A 7 31.95 24.64 11.60
C PHE A 7 31.57 24.26 10.16
N LEU A 8 31.96 25.08 9.17
CA LEU A 8 31.69 24.81 7.75
C LEU A 8 32.39 23.53 7.24
N LEU A 9 33.61 23.26 7.70
CA LEU A 9 34.33 22.03 7.32
C LEU A 9 33.70 20.78 7.93
N MET A 10 33.22 20.86 9.18
CA MET A 10 32.55 19.74 9.86
C MET A 10 31.20 19.41 9.23
N THR A 11 30.40 20.42 8.86
CA THR A 11 29.12 20.20 8.19
C THR A 11 29.30 19.63 6.78
N ALA A 12 30.31 20.09 6.04
CA ALA A 12 30.67 19.50 4.76
C ALA A 12 31.08 18.02 4.92
N CYS A 13 31.99 17.71 5.85
CA CYS A 13 32.39 16.31 6.11
C CYS A 13 31.21 15.41 6.52
N ALA A 14 30.25 15.93 7.30
CA ALA A 14 29.05 15.18 7.67
C ALA A 14 28.14 14.86 6.47
N MET A 15 28.11 15.74 5.47
CA MET A 15 27.36 15.52 4.22
C MET A 15 28.08 14.52 3.28
N PHE A 16 29.42 14.58 3.23
CA PHE A 16 30.23 13.67 2.40
C PHE A 16 30.43 12.27 3.02
N SER A 17 30.17 12.09 4.32
CA SER A 17 30.24 10.78 5.00
C SER A 17 28.92 10.02 4.99
N GLN A 18 27.86 10.57 4.39
CA GLN A 18 26.66 9.80 4.04
C GLN A 18 26.94 8.99 2.78
N GLU A 19 27.67 7.88 2.94
CA GLU A 19 27.55 6.73 2.05
C GLU A 19 26.06 6.45 1.86
N GLN A 20 25.53 6.69 0.64
CA GLN A 20 24.16 6.34 0.33
C GLN A 20 24.04 4.82 0.41
N ILE A 21 23.52 4.31 1.52
CA ILE A 21 23.15 2.91 1.64
C ILE A 21 21.89 2.70 0.78
N CYS A 22 22.07 2.55 -0.53
CA CYS A 22 21.03 2.10 -1.43
C CYS A 22 20.74 0.63 -1.13
N ARG A 23 19.84 0.38 -0.18
CA ARG A 23 19.31 -0.97 0.06
C ARG A 23 18.28 -1.29 -1.02
N ALA A 24 18.54 -2.34 -1.79
CA ALA A 24 17.53 -2.88 -2.70
C ALA A 24 16.36 -3.45 -1.91
N MET A 25 15.13 -3.16 -2.34
CA MET A 25 13.91 -3.75 -1.80
C MET A 25 13.43 -4.84 -2.76
N VAL A 26 13.33 -6.08 -2.28
CA VAL A 26 12.70 -7.16 -3.05
C VAL A 26 11.20 -7.06 -2.85
N VAL A 27 10.47 -6.93 -3.96
CA VAL A 27 9.01 -6.96 -3.96
C VAL A 27 8.57 -8.26 -4.65
N THR A 28 7.72 -9.02 -3.98
CA THR A 28 7.20 -10.30 -4.49
C THR A 28 5.68 -10.21 -4.66
N GLY A 29 5.13 -11.13 -5.47
CA GLY A 29 3.68 -11.23 -5.67
C GLY A 29 3.10 -10.08 -6.49
N VAL A 30 3.85 -9.55 -7.47
CA VAL A 30 3.33 -8.59 -8.45
C VAL A 30 2.20 -9.24 -9.24
N CYS A 31 1.18 -8.47 -9.58
CA CYS A 31 -0.01 -8.97 -10.26
C CYS A 31 -0.59 -7.95 -11.24
N ALA A 32 -1.36 -8.43 -12.22
CA ALA A 32 -2.12 -7.58 -13.15
C ALA A 32 -3.59 -7.40 -12.75
N GLY A 33 -4.20 -8.39 -12.10
CA GLY A 33 -5.61 -8.38 -11.71
C GLY A 33 -5.93 -9.42 -10.63
N ASP A 34 -7.15 -9.36 -10.08
CA ASP A 34 -7.54 -10.21 -8.95
C ASP A 34 -7.47 -11.71 -9.27
N THR A 35 -7.75 -12.12 -10.51
CA THR A 35 -7.71 -13.53 -10.95
C THR A 35 -6.37 -14.20 -10.64
N GLU A 36 -5.26 -13.52 -10.94
CA GLU A 36 -3.90 -14.04 -10.69
C GLU A 36 -3.65 -14.27 -9.19
N CYS A 37 -4.21 -13.40 -8.33
CA CYS A 37 -4.09 -13.53 -6.89
C CYS A 37 -5.02 -14.59 -6.31
N LEU A 38 -6.24 -14.71 -6.85
CA LEU A 38 -7.17 -15.77 -6.47
C LEU A 38 -6.58 -17.15 -6.79
N GLU A 39 -6.02 -17.32 -7.99
CA GLU A 39 -5.39 -18.57 -8.42
C GLU A 39 -4.11 -18.91 -7.62
N SER A 40 -3.29 -17.91 -7.28
CA SER A 40 -1.98 -18.15 -6.64
C SER A 40 -1.99 -18.11 -5.12
N ARG A 41 -2.94 -17.41 -4.48
CA ARG A 41 -2.99 -17.19 -3.02
C ARG A 41 -4.28 -17.68 -2.37
N GLY A 42 -5.36 -17.84 -3.13
CA GLY A 42 -6.66 -18.29 -2.64
C GLY A 42 -7.69 -17.18 -2.46
N ASP A 43 -8.84 -17.57 -1.91
CA ASP A 43 -10.03 -16.72 -1.84
C ASP A 43 -9.80 -15.44 -1.02
N GLY A 44 -10.44 -14.35 -1.47
CA GLY A 44 -10.37 -13.04 -0.83
C GLY A 44 -9.08 -12.25 -1.09
N PHE A 45 -8.03 -12.88 -1.64
CA PHE A 45 -6.87 -12.14 -2.12
C PHE A 45 -7.23 -11.28 -3.32
N CYS A 46 -6.62 -10.10 -3.40
CA CYS A 46 -6.84 -9.17 -4.51
C CYS A 46 -5.54 -8.55 -5.00
N CYS A 47 -5.57 -8.02 -6.23
CA CYS A 47 -4.47 -7.29 -6.82
C CYS A 47 -4.65 -5.79 -6.58
N ALA A 48 -3.87 -5.22 -5.67
CA ALA A 48 -3.98 -3.82 -5.29
C ALA A 48 -2.61 -3.10 -5.25
N PRO A 49 -2.57 -1.77 -5.41
CA PRO A 49 -1.35 -0.97 -5.26
C PRO A 49 -0.56 -1.34 -4.01
N PHE A 50 0.77 -1.43 -4.12
CA PHE A 50 1.65 -1.78 -3.01
C PHE A 50 1.47 -0.84 -1.80
N ASN A 51 1.28 0.45 -2.08
CA ASN A 51 0.94 1.49 -1.12
C ASN A 51 0.04 2.55 -1.82
N PRO A 52 -0.50 3.57 -1.12
CA PRO A 52 -1.43 4.54 -1.68
C PRO A 52 -0.95 5.26 -2.96
N ASN A 53 0.37 5.40 -3.12
CA ASN A 53 0.99 6.18 -4.20
C ASN A 53 1.75 5.29 -5.21
N SER A 54 1.65 3.96 -5.09
CA SER A 54 2.39 3.04 -5.94
C SER A 54 1.68 2.78 -7.25
N ALA A 55 2.40 2.85 -8.37
CA ALA A 55 1.91 2.36 -9.66
C ALA A 55 1.96 0.82 -9.75
N MET A 56 2.83 0.19 -8.96
CA MET A 56 2.99 -1.25 -8.90
C MET A 56 1.94 -1.87 -7.99
N ARG A 57 1.42 -3.03 -8.40
CA ARG A 57 0.39 -3.78 -7.68
C ARG A 57 0.92 -5.11 -7.26
N VAL A 58 0.45 -5.58 -6.11
CA VAL A 58 0.80 -6.87 -5.56
C VAL A 58 -0.44 -7.57 -5.00
N CYS A 59 -0.38 -8.90 -4.93
CA CYS A 59 -1.40 -9.68 -4.26
C CYS A 59 -1.40 -9.36 -2.77
N LYS A 60 -2.57 -8.98 -2.26
CA LYS A 60 -2.78 -8.61 -0.87
C LYS A 60 -3.88 -9.46 -0.25
N PRO A 61 -3.77 -9.76 1.06
CA PRO A 61 -4.83 -10.46 1.78
C PRO A 61 -6.07 -9.55 1.91
N PRO A 62 -7.24 -10.15 2.20
CA PRO A 62 -8.45 -9.38 2.48
C PRO A 62 -8.29 -8.53 3.74
N GLY A 63 -9.01 -7.41 3.76
CA GLY A 63 -9.00 -6.44 4.86
C GLY A 63 -9.56 -7.04 6.15
N GLN A 64 -8.86 -6.80 7.26
CA GLN A 64 -9.28 -7.28 8.58
C GLN A 64 -10.15 -6.24 9.30
N GLU A 65 -10.83 -6.67 10.37
CA GLU A 65 -11.61 -5.77 11.23
C GLU A 65 -10.80 -4.53 11.63
N GLY A 66 -11.40 -3.35 11.54
CA GLY A 66 -10.72 -2.10 11.86
C GLY A 66 -9.82 -1.54 10.76
N GLU A 67 -9.58 -2.27 9.66
CA GLU A 67 -8.79 -1.76 8.54
C GLU A 67 -9.60 -0.88 7.60
N LEU A 68 -8.91 0.09 6.98
CA LEU A 68 -9.50 0.96 5.97
C LEU A 68 -9.99 0.16 4.75
N CYS A 69 -11.19 0.48 4.31
CA CYS A 69 -11.80 -0.09 3.11
C CYS A 69 -12.37 1.03 2.23
N HIS A 70 -12.64 0.69 0.97
CA HIS A 70 -13.29 1.61 0.03
C HIS A 70 -14.68 1.08 -0.33
N VAL A 71 -15.69 1.89 -0.03
CA VAL A 71 -17.10 1.49 0.01
C VAL A 71 -17.57 0.88 -1.31
N ALA A 72 -17.19 1.46 -2.44
CA ALA A 72 -17.61 0.99 -3.76
C ALA A 72 -16.78 -0.18 -4.31
N SER A 73 -15.61 -0.48 -3.73
CA SER A 73 -14.71 -1.53 -4.24
C SER A 73 -14.52 -2.67 -3.25
N ASN A 74 -15.45 -2.83 -2.30
CA ASN A 74 -15.46 -3.86 -1.27
C ASN A 74 -16.05 -5.18 -1.79
N ILE A 75 -15.55 -5.64 -2.93
CA ILE A 75 -15.95 -6.89 -3.59
C ILE A 75 -14.74 -7.46 -4.31
N VAL A 76 -14.56 -8.78 -4.34
CA VAL A 76 -13.53 -9.51 -5.09
C VAL A 76 -14.24 -10.61 -5.91
N PRO A 77 -13.94 -10.78 -7.21
CA PRO A 77 -13.01 -10.00 -8.03
C PRO A 77 -13.49 -8.57 -8.30
N TYR A 78 -12.56 -7.69 -8.64
CA TYR A 78 -12.84 -6.30 -8.99
C TYR A 78 -13.78 -6.26 -10.21
N PRO A 79 -14.93 -5.55 -10.13
CA PRO A 79 -16.02 -5.74 -11.08
C PRO A 79 -15.87 -4.92 -12.37
N TRP A 80 -14.84 -4.07 -12.48
CA TRP A 80 -14.59 -3.24 -13.65
C TRP A 80 -13.34 -3.69 -14.38
N GLU A 81 -13.28 -3.41 -15.69
CA GLU A 81 -12.08 -3.63 -16.48
C GLU A 81 -10.91 -2.80 -15.91
N GLY A 82 -9.78 -3.49 -15.71
CA GLY A 82 -8.58 -2.91 -15.14
C GLY A 82 -8.38 -3.28 -13.67
N ALA A 83 -7.39 -2.62 -13.05
CA ALA A 83 -6.93 -2.97 -11.72
C ALA A 83 -7.43 -1.98 -10.67
N ARG A 84 -7.50 -2.44 -9.42
CA ARG A 84 -7.91 -1.63 -8.27
C ARG A 84 -7.05 -0.36 -8.17
N LYS A 85 -7.72 0.74 -7.81
CA LYS A 85 -7.07 2.02 -7.47
C LYS A 85 -6.82 2.16 -5.97
N PHE A 86 -7.71 1.61 -5.15
CA PHE A 86 -7.52 1.61 -3.70
C PHE A 86 -6.49 0.54 -3.30
N TRP A 87 -5.56 0.88 -2.41
CA TRP A 87 -4.38 0.06 -2.10
C TRP A 87 -4.64 -1.09 -1.12
N ARG A 88 -5.90 -1.31 -0.73
CA ARG A 88 -6.34 -2.42 0.12
C ARG A 88 -7.41 -3.25 -0.59
N CYS A 89 -7.50 -4.51 -0.19
CA CYS A 89 -8.53 -5.43 -0.66
C CYS A 89 -9.86 -5.22 0.04
N ALA A 90 -10.88 -5.94 -0.43
CA ALA A 90 -12.17 -5.99 0.25
C ALA A 90 -12.02 -6.63 1.64
N CYS A 91 -12.96 -6.33 2.54
CA CYS A 91 -13.03 -6.94 3.87
C CYS A 91 -13.15 -8.46 3.80
N ALA A 92 -12.61 -9.15 4.80
CA ALA A 92 -12.62 -10.60 4.89
C ALA A 92 -13.99 -11.15 5.35
N GLY A 93 -14.33 -12.36 4.88
CA GLY A 93 -15.53 -13.07 5.32
C GLY A 93 -16.82 -12.28 5.03
N GLU A 94 -17.66 -12.13 6.05
CA GLU A 94 -18.95 -11.44 5.96
C GLU A 94 -18.89 -9.97 6.39
N MET A 95 -17.69 -9.44 6.72
CA MET A 95 -17.53 -8.05 7.11
C MET A 95 -17.86 -7.10 5.95
N VAL A 96 -18.45 -5.97 6.29
CA VAL A 96 -18.81 -4.92 5.34
C VAL A 96 -17.93 -3.70 5.52
N CYS A 97 -17.82 -2.89 4.46
CA CYS A 97 -17.14 -1.61 4.55
C CYS A 97 -18.09 -0.55 5.09
N VAL A 98 -17.99 -0.24 6.39
CA VAL A 98 -18.83 0.77 7.05
C VAL A 98 -18.27 2.17 6.79
N PRO A 99 -18.99 3.06 6.08
CA PRO A 99 -18.49 4.41 5.78
C PRO A 99 -18.21 5.21 7.05
N ASN A 100 -17.10 5.97 7.06
CA ASN A 100 -16.70 6.76 8.24
C ASN A 100 -17.69 7.90 8.58
N HIS A 101 -18.46 8.35 7.59
CA HIS A 101 -19.55 9.31 7.72
C HIS A 101 -20.49 9.15 6.51
N PRO A 102 -21.73 9.68 6.58
CA PRO A 102 -22.65 9.63 5.44
C PRO A 102 -22.02 10.23 4.17
N GLY A 103 -22.00 9.46 3.09
CA GLY A 103 -21.41 9.86 1.80
C GLY A 103 -19.89 9.65 1.68
N ALA A 104 -19.22 9.14 2.72
CA ALA A 104 -17.80 8.82 2.64
C ALA A 104 -17.54 7.70 1.63
N LYS A 105 -16.47 7.85 0.83
CA LYS A 105 -15.97 6.78 -0.05
C LYS A 105 -15.09 5.77 0.68
N LEU A 106 -14.62 6.15 1.87
CA LEU A 106 -13.77 5.36 2.74
C LEU A 106 -14.53 5.00 4.01
N GLY A 107 -14.23 3.81 4.49
CA GLY A 107 -14.80 3.25 5.69
C GLY A 107 -13.81 2.37 6.41
N THR A 108 -14.37 1.55 7.30
CA THR A 108 -13.63 0.55 8.07
C THR A 108 -14.35 -0.79 7.97
N CYS A 109 -13.59 -1.89 7.88
CA CYS A 109 -14.18 -3.23 7.93
C CYS A 109 -14.76 -3.52 9.31
N ALA A 110 -16.04 -3.90 9.35
CA ALA A 110 -16.78 -4.27 10.54
C ALA A 110 -17.91 -5.26 10.21
#